data_AF-A0AAV1VUW8-F1
#
_entry.id   AF-A0AAV1VUW8-F1
#
_cell.length_a   1.000
_cell.length_b   1.000
_cell.length_c   1.000
_cell.angle_alpha   90.00
_cell.angle_beta   90.00
_cell.angle_gamma   90.00
#
_symmetry.space_group_name_H-M   'P 1'
#
loop_
_entity.id
_entity.type
_entity.pdbx_description
1 polymer ?
#
loop_
_entity_poly.entity_id
_entity_poly.type
_entity_poly.pdbx_seq_one_letter_code
_entity_poly.pdbx_strand_id
1 'polypeptide(L)'
;MHAEAKKDKGGKNLIEGICEETLEDKANCMRAVGSDANVLKAKNSIQLAKAILQIALNKGMEGQSLLKGLAASANSPDLVQCANFDYDEVVLSFRSALGELKKDAQTASYDASVAVDGPVTCNRRLTGAGIVNPAISSLNAEIMLLSKIAARATDHL
;
A
#
# COMPACT_ATOMS: atom_id res chain seq x y z
N MET A 1 28.19 6.12 -19.95
CA MET A 1 28.69 7.27 -19.18
C MET A 1 28.25 7.06 -17.74
N HIS A 2 29.22 6.92 -16.83
CA HIS A 2 28.98 6.71 -15.41
C HIS A 2 28.39 7.98 -14.79
N ALA A 3 27.29 7.85 -14.05
CA ALA A 3 26.84 8.87 -13.13
C ALA A 3 27.38 8.50 -11.74
N GLU A 4 28.37 9.26 -11.31
CA GLU A 4 29.00 9.18 -10.01
C GLU A 4 27.98 9.52 -8.90
N ALA A 5 27.91 8.67 -7.88
CA ALA A 5 27.20 8.95 -6.64
C ALA A 5 27.85 10.15 -5.95
N LYS A 6 27.21 11.32 -6.02
CA LYS A 6 27.63 12.51 -5.28
C LYS A 6 27.26 12.38 -3.81
N LYS A 7 28.27 12.65 -2.99
CA LYS A 7 28.32 12.56 -1.53
C LYS A 7 27.29 13.46 -0.85
N ASP A 8 26.77 12.90 0.24
CA ASP A 8 25.75 13.34 1.16
C ASP A 8 25.97 14.74 1.79
N LYS A 9 24.90 15.55 1.83
CA LYS A 9 24.79 16.80 2.60
C LYS A 9 23.47 16.73 3.38
N GLY A 10 23.56 16.19 4.60
CA GLY A 10 22.42 16.02 5.51
C GLY A 10 21.52 14.88 5.05
N GLY A 11 21.99 13.64 5.17
CA GLY A 11 21.31 12.46 4.69
C GLY A 11 19.87 12.39 5.20
N LYS A 12 18.92 12.56 4.28
CA LYS A 12 17.51 12.31 4.56
C LYS A 12 17.40 10.88 5.06
N ASN A 13 16.60 10.68 6.10
CA ASN A 13 16.33 9.31 6.51
C ASN A 13 15.61 8.58 5.35
N LEU A 14 15.77 7.27 5.28
CA LEU A 14 15.29 6.48 4.14
C LEU A 14 13.78 6.68 3.88
N ILE A 15 12.99 6.93 4.93
CA ILE A 15 11.56 7.15 4.81
C ILE A 15 11.21 8.54 4.24
N GLU A 16 11.94 9.59 4.61
CA GLU A 16 11.78 10.92 4.03
C GLU A 16 12.03 10.92 2.52
N GLY A 17 13.04 10.17 2.06
CA GLY A 17 13.31 9.99 0.62
C GLY A 17 12.11 9.39 -0.12
N ILE A 18 11.58 8.27 0.38
CA ILE A 18 10.41 7.61 -0.22
C ILE A 18 9.19 8.55 -0.21
N CYS A 19 8.90 9.20 0.92
CA CYS A 19 7.73 10.06 1.03
C CYS A 19 7.83 11.33 0.17
N GLU A 20 9.02 11.82 -0.15
CA GLU A 20 9.18 12.94 -1.09
C GLU A 20 8.78 12.59 -2.52
N GLU A 21 8.99 11.34 -2.92
CA GLU A 21 8.60 10.86 -4.26
C GLU A 21 7.11 10.60 -4.40
N THR A 22 6.38 10.58 -3.28
CA THR A 22 4.91 10.60 -3.28
C THR A 22 4.34 11.99 -3.56
N LEU A 23 5.21 13.00 -3.76
CA LEU A 23 4.86 14.38 -4.12
C LEU A 23 3.79 14.98 -3.21
N GLU A 24 2.58 15.17 -3.73
CA GLU A 24 1.43 15.76 -3.02
C GLU A 24 1.02 14.93 -1.80
N ASP A 25 1.36 13.64 -1.78
CA ASP A 25 1.04 12.72 -0.69
C ASP A 25 2.13 12.66 0.40
N LYS A 26 3.20 13.48 0.36
CA LYS A 26 4.32 13.40 1.33
C LYS A 26 3.86 13.38 2.79
N ALA A 27 2.95 14.29 3.16
CA ALA A 27 2.45 14.37 4.53
C ALA A 27 1.59 13.14 4.91
N ASN A 28 0.81 12.62 3.95
CA ASN A 28 0.04 11.39 4.12
C ASN A 28 0.96 10.18 4.26
N CYS A 29 2.02 10.10 3.46
CA CYS A 29 3.03 9.05 3.55
C CYS A 29 3.70 9.03 4.93
N MET A 30 4.18 10.17 5.42
CA MET A 30 4.79 10.25 6.75
C MET A 30 3.81 9.86 7.85
N ARG A 31 2.52 10.20 7.73
CA ARG A 31 1.49 9.74 8.68
C ARG A 31 1.22 8.24 8.59
N ALA A 32 1.23 7.68 7.39
CA ALA A 32 0.89 6.28 7.16
C ALA A 32 1.96 5.31 7.70
N VAL A 33 3.25 5.68 7.61
CA VAL A 33 4.35 4.76 7.93
C VAL A 33 5.42 5.34 8.85
N GLY A 34 5.49 6.66 9.03
CA GLY A 34 6.58 7.33 9.73
C GLY A 34 6.63 7.12 11.25
N SER A 35 5.55 6.62 11.86
CA SER A 35 5.51 6.27 13.28
C SER A 35 5.71 4.77 13.55
N ASP A 36 5.80 3.93 12.52
CA ASP A 36 5.97 2.50 12.70
C ASP A 36 7.39 2.16 13.20
N ALA A 37 7.47 1.34 14.24
CA ALA A 37 8.74 1.01 14.87
C ALA A 37 9.69 0.21 13.97
N ASN A 38 9.17 -0.60 13.03
CA ASN A 38 10.00 -1.36 12.10
C ASN A 38 10.51 -0.46 10.97
N VAL A 39 9.69 0.49 10.52
CA VAL A 39 10.11 1.55 9.58
C VAL A 39 11.24 2.37 10.18
N LEU A 40 11.07 2.86 11.41
CA LEU A 40 12.08 3.68 12.11
C LEU A 40 13.38 2.92 12.42
N LYS A 41 13.31 1.60 12.61
CA LYS A 41 14.48 0.74 12.89
C LYS A 41 15.16 0.20 11.62
N ALA A 42 14.61 0.45 10.43
CA ALA A 42 15.16 -0.05 9.19
C ALA A 42 16.55 0.54 8.94
N LYS A 43 17.54 -0.34 8.74
CA LYS A 43 18.95 0.05 8.54
C LYS A 43 19.33 0.20 7.07
N ASN A 44 18.48 -0.25 6.16
CA ASN A 44 18.69 -0.23 4.72
C ASN A 44 17.35 -0.28 3.98
N SER A 45 17.39 -0.01 2.67
CA SER A 45 16.21 0.04 1.80
C SER A 45 15.42 -1.27 1.81
N ILE A 46 16.07 -2.43 1.84
CA ILE A 46 15.38 -3.74 1.87
C ILE A 46 14.56 -3.89 3.16
N GLN A 47 15.13 -3.53 4.31
CA GLN A 47 14.41 -3.58 5.59
C GLN A 47 13.24 -2.60 5.62
N LEU A 48 13.41 -1.41 5.03
CA LEU A 48 12.37 -0.41 4.95
C LEU A 48 11.22 -0.85 4.03
N ALA A 49 11.53 -1.30 2.82
CA ALA A 49 10.55 -1.82 1.87
C ALA A 49 9.77 -2.99 2.45
N LYS A 50 10.45 -3.92 3.14
CA LYS A 50 9.80 -5.01 3.86
C LYS A 50 8.83 -4.51 4.94
N ALA A 51 9.24 -3.53 5.74
CA ALA A 51 8.39 -2.97 6.79
C ALA A 51 7.14 -2.29 6.21
N ILE A 52 7.30 -1.48 5.17
CA ILE A 52 6.21 -0.80 4.45
C ILE A 52 5.24 -1.82 3.84
N LEU A 53 5.75 -2.84 3.14
CA LEU A 53 4.93 -3.91 2.57
C LEU A 53 4.15 -4.69 3.64
N GLN A 54 4.76 -4.91 4.82
CA GLN A 54 4.06 -5.56 5.92
C GLN A 54 2.93 -4.70 6.49
N ILE A 55 3.13 -3.38 6.60
CA ILE A 55 2.06 -2.44 6.97
C ILE A 55 0.93 -2.50 5.93
N ALA A 56 1.27 -2.44 4.64
CA ALA A 56 0.31 -2.50 3.54
C ALA A 56 -0.49 -3.81 3.53
N LEU A 57 0.17 -4.95 3.70
CA LEU A 57 -0.46 -6.26 3.79
C LEU A 57 -1.40 -6.35 5.00
N ASN A 58 -0.96 -5.90 6.18
CA ASN A 58 -1.79 -5.91 7.38
C ASN A 58 -3.04 -5.04 7.20
N LYS A 59 -2.88 -3.85 6.63
CA LYS A 59 -4.02 -2.97 6.32
C LYS A 59 -4.97 -3.59 5.30
N GLY A 60 -4.44 -4.26 4.28
CA GLY A 60 -5.25 -5.02 3.31
C GLY A 60 -6.10 -6.10 3.98
N MET A 61 -5.51 -6.87 4.91
CA MET A 61 -6.24 -7.90 5.67
C MET A 61 -7.29 -7.30 6.62
N GLU A 62 -6.96 -6.22 7.33
CA GLU A 62 -7.91 -5.48 8.17
C GLU A 62 -9.08 -4.94 7.36
N GLY A 63 -8.79 -4.33 6.21
CA GLY A 63 -9.78 -3.83 5.28
C GLY A 63 -10.70 -4.92 4.73
N GLN A 64 -10.12 -6.06 4.34
CA GLN A 64 -10.88 -7.23 3.91
C GLN A 64 -11.84 -7.70 5.02
N SER A 65 -11.36 -7.78 6.26
CA SER A 65 -12.17 -8.17 7.42
C SER A 65 -13.33 -7.19 7.67
N LEU A 66 -13.06 -5.88 7.62
CA LEU A 66 -14.08 -4.84 7.73
C LEU A 66 -15.18 -5.02 6.67
N LEU A 67 -14.79 -5.19 5.40
CA LEU A 67 -15.72 -5.37 4.30
C LEU A 67 -16.55 -6.64 4.44
N LYS A 68 -15.96 -7.75 4.91
CA LYS A 68 -16.70 -8.99 5.22
C LYS A 68 -17.76 -8.76 6.31
N GLY A 69 -17.41 -8.04 7.38
CA GLY A 69 -18.36 -7.69 8.45
C GLY A 69 -19.51 -6.81 7.98
N LEU A 70 -19.21 -5.81 7.12
CA LEU A 70 -20.23 -4.94 6.53
C LEU A 70 -21.12 -5.71 5.55
N ALA A 71 -20.55 -6.57 4.71
CA ALA A 71 -21.28 -7.40 3.76
C ALA A 71 -22.29 -8.32 4.46
N ALA A 72 -21.89 -8.96 5.55
CA ALA A 72 -22.77 -9.81 6.35
C ALA A 72 -23.93 -9.04 6.98
N SER A 73 -23.68 -7.79 7.41
CA SER A 73 -24.67 -6.96 8.09
C SER A 73 -25.67 -6.32 7.13
N ALA A 74 -25.22 -5.93 5.94
CA ALA A 74 -26.02 -5.23 4.93
C ALA A 74 -26.69 -6.15 3.91
N ASN A 75 -26.31 -7.43 3.86
CA ASN A 75 -26.71 -8.38 2.81
C ASN A 75 -26.51 -7.80 1.38
N SER A 76 -25.38 -7.13 1.16
CA SER A 76 -25.10 -6.41 -0.08
C SER A 76 -24.14 -7.22 -0.97
N PRO A 77 -24.55 -7.63 -2.18
CA PRO A 77 -23.67 -8.35 -3.11
C PRO A 77 -22.46 -7.49 -3.52
N ASP A 78 -22.61 -6.17 -3.56
CA ASP A 78 -21.52 -5.26 -3.90
C ASP A 78 -20.44 -5.22 -2.81
N LEU A 79 -20.84 -5.24 -1.53
CA LEU A 79 -19.90 -5.38 -0.42
C LEU A 79 -19.25 -6.76 -0.38
N VAL A 80 -19.99 -7.82 -0.71
CA VAL A 80 -19.42 -9.17 -0.85
C VAL A 80 -18.32 -9.18 -1.91
N GLN A 81 -18.55 -8.53 -3.05
CA GLN A 81 -17.56 -8.47 -4.13
C GLN A 81 -16.33 -7.65 -3.71
N CYS A 82 -16.52 -6.49 -3.08
CA CYS A 82 -15.42 -5.71 -2.50
C CYS A 82 -14.59 -6.57 -1.53
N ALA A 83 -15.24 -7.34 -0.67
CA ALA A 83 -14.60 -8.11 0.38
C ALA A 83 -13.86 -9.36 -0.11
N ASN A 84 -14.45 -10.09 -1.05
CA ASN A 84 -14.00 -11.45 -1.40
C ASN A 84 -13.27 -11.53 -2.73
N PHE A 85 -13.28 -10.46 -3.53
CA PHE A 85 -12.55 -10.40 -4.79
C PHE A 85 -11.61 -9.22 -4.80
N ASP A 86 -12.15 -8.00 -4.71
CA ASP A 86 -11.34 -6.78 -4.86
C ASP A 86 -10.26 -6.68 -3.76
N TYR A 87 -10.59 -6.99 -2.50
CA TYR A 87 -9.62 -7.02 -1.41
C TYR A 87 -8.83 -8.33 -1.27
N ASP A 88 -9.28 -9.41 -1.90
CA ASP A 88 -8.46 -10.62 -1.99
C ASP A 88 -7.25 -10.35 -2.89
N GLU A 89 -7.48 -9.67 -4.02
CA GLU A 89 -6.43 -9.17 -4.92
C GLU A 89 -5.44 -8.25 -4.18
N VAL A 90 -5.92 -7.27 -3.40
CA VAL A 90 -5.04 -6.39 -2.58
C VAL A 90 -4.11 -7.20 -1.68
N VAL A 91 -4.65 -8.18 -0.95
CA VAL A 91 -3.89 -9.02 -0.02
C VAL A 91 -2.89 -9.89 -0.77
N LEU A 92 -3.30 -10.48 -1.91
CA LEU A 92 -2.44 -11.31 -2.74
C LEU A 92 -1.30 -10.50 -3.36
N SER A 93 -1.57 -9.31 -3.90
CA SER A 93 -0.60 -8.39 -4.46
C SER A 93 0.48 -8.01 -3.45
N PHE A 94 0.11 -7.57 -2.25
CA PHE A 94 1.11 -7.24 -1.21
C PHE A 94 1.89 -8.47 -0.73
N ARG A 95 1.25 -9.64 -0.66
CA ARG A 95 1.93 -10.88 -0.32
C ARG A 95 2.93 -11.31 -1.40
N SER A 96 2.56 -11.15 -2.67
CA SER A 96 3.43 -11.42 -3.82
C SER A 96 4.64 -10.50 -3.80
N ALA A 97 4.41 -9.20 -3.63
CA ALA A 97 5.49 -8.20 -3.50
C ALA A 97 6.48 -8.53 -2.38
N LEU A 98 6.01 -9.00 -1.21
CA LEU A 98 6.88 -9.48 -0.13
C LEU A 98 7.70 -10.71 -0.52
N GLY A 99 7.12 -11.63 -1.30
CA GLY A 99 7.78 -12.85 -1.77
C GLY A 99 8.87 -12.60 -2.81
N GLU A 100 8.70 -11.55 -3.62
CA GLU A 100 9.62 -11.18 -4.70
C GLU A 100 10.68 -10.16 -4.28
N LEU A 101 10.52 -9.50 -3.13
CA LEU A 101 11.37 -8.42 -2.64
C LEU A 101 12.90 -8.64 -2.75
N LYS A 102 13.37 -9.88 -2.59
CA LYS A 102 14.80 -10.24 -2.66
C LYS A 102 15.21 -10.95 -3.95
N LYS A 103 14.25 -11.32 -4.79
CA LYS A 103 14.45 -12.08 -6.02
C LYS A 103 14.41 -11.14 -7.22
N ASP A 104 13.40 -10.29 -7.25
CA ASP A 104 13.09 -9.36 -8.33
C ASP A 104 12.36 -8.14 -7.75
N ALA A 105 13.12 -7.06 -7.53
CA ALA A 105 12.59 -5.80 -7.01
C ALA A 105 11.58 -5.13 -7.96
N GLN A 106 11.76 -5.30 -9.28
CA GLN A 106 10.85 -4.72 -10.27
C GLN A 106 9.50 -5.43 -10.24
N THR A 107 9.51 -6.76 -10.17
CA THR A 107 8.27 -7.54 -9.97
C THR A 107 7.62 -7.20 -8.62
N ALA A 108 8.41 -7.07 -7.54
CA ALA A 108 7.86 -6.66 -6.25
C ALA A 108 7.21 -5.27 -6.27
N SER A 109 7.81 -4.31 -6.98
CA SER A 109 7.25 -2.96 -7.16
C SER A 109 5.98 -2.98 -8.00
N TYR A 110 5.99 -3.74 -9.09
CA TYR A 110 4.81 -3.95 -9.93
C TYR A 110 3.66 -4.55 -9.10
N ASP A 111 3.90 -5.64 -8.39
CA ASP A 111 2.90 -6.30 -7.55
C ASP A 111 2.34 -5.36 -6.48
N ALA A 112 3.19 -4.56 -5.84
CA ALA A 112 2.76 -3.55 -4.86
C ALA A 112 1.87 -2.47 -5.50
N SER A 113 2.17 -2.06 -6.75
CA SER A 113 1.40 -1.05 -7.48
C SER A 113 0.02 -1.56 -7.92
N VAL A 114 -0.08 -2.84 -8.30
CA VAL A 114 -1.36 -3.48 -8.72
C VAL A 114 -2.37 -3.54 -7.59
N ALA A 115 -1.94 -3.52 -6.32
CA ALA A 115 -2.84 -3.48 -5.18
C ALA A 115 -3.80 -2.26 -5.17
N VAL A 116 -3.56 -1.24 -6.00
CA VAL A 116 -4.49 -0.11 -6.21
C VAL A 116 -5.80 -0.52 -6.93
N ASP A 117 -5.80 -1.61 -7.68
CA ASP A 117 -6.93 -2.00 -8.53
C ASP A 117 -8.15 -2.45 -7.72
N GLY A 118 -7.92 -3.12 -6.59
CA GLY A 118 -8.95 -3.49 -5.62
C GLY A 118 -9.77 -2.31 -5.11
N PRO A 119 -9.19 -1.31 -4.43
CA PRO A 119 -9.93 -0.14 -3.94
C PRO A 119 -10.55 0.70 -5.06
N VAL A 120 -9.94 0.80 -6.24
CA VAL A 120 -10.54 1.47 -7.41
C VAL A 120 -11.80 0.74 -7.88
N THR A 121 -11.72 -0.57 -8.04
CA THR A 121 -12.85 -1.41 -8.48
C THR A 121 -13.97 -1.41 -7.46
N CYS A 122 -13.64 -1.52 -6.17
CA CYS A 122 -14.61 -1.46 -5.09
C CYS A 122 -15.31 -0.09 -5.03
N ASN A 123 -14.56 1.03 -5.12
CA ASN A 123 -15.15 2.37 -5.15
C ASN A 123 -16.14 2.55 -6.32
N ARG A 124 -15.76 2.12 -7.53
CA ARG A 124 -16.61 2.20 -8.72
C ARG A 124 -17.90 1.40 -8.52
N ARG A 125 -17.78 0.20 -7.96
CA ARG A 125 -18.91 -0.70 -7.68
C ARG A 125 -19.87 -0.08 -6.67
N LEU A 126 -19.37 0.35 -5.52
CA LEU A 126 -20.21 0.94 -4.48
C LEU A 126 -20.91 2.21 -4.97
N THR A 127 -20.21 3.04 -5.74
CA THR A 127 -20.81 4.21 -6.39
C THR A 127 -21.94 3.81 -7.34
N GLY A 128 -21.72 2.80 -8.19
CA GLY A 128 -22.75 2.29 -9.10
C GLY A 128 -23.98 1.71 -8.38
N ALA A 129 -23.78 1.16 -7.18
CA ALA A 129 -24.85 0.66 -6.31
C ALA A 129 -25.51 1.75 -5.44
N GLY A 130 -25.05 3.01 -5.51
CA GLY A 130 -25.51 4.10 -4.66
C GLY A 130 -25.13 3.94 -3.17
N ILE A 131 -24.13 3.11 -2.87
CA ILE A 131 -23.66 2.85 -1.51
C ILE A 131 -22.56 3.86 -1.17
N VAL A 132 -22.85 4.74 -0.21
CA VAL A 132 -21.87 5.69 0.32
C VAL A 132 -21.54 5.30 1.75
N ASN A 133 -20.30 4.83 1.97
CA ASN A 133 -19.79 4.50 3.29
C ASN A 133 -18.42 5.16 3.51
N PRO A 134 -18.34 6.22 4.34
CA PRO A 134 -17.10 6.96 4.57
C PRO A 134 -15.95 6.09 5.10
N ALA A 135 -16.25 5.05 5.89
CA ALA A 135 -15.22 4.15 6.39
C ALA A 135 -14.58 3.33 5.25
N ILE A 136 -15.39 2.88 4.29
CA ILE A 136 -14.88 2.19 3.10
C ILE A 136 -14.10 3.14 2.20
N SER A 137 -14.60 4.36 1.99
CA SER A 137 -13.88 5.37 1.20
C SER A 137 -12.51 5.72 1.81
N SER A 138 -12.45 5.88 3.14
CA SER A 138 -11.20 6.12 3.86
C SER A 138 -10.24 4.94 3.76
N LEU A 139 -10.74 3.71 3.95
CA LEU A 139 -9.95 2.49 3.82
C LEU A 139 -9.37 2.38 2.39
N ASN A 140 -10.20 2.58 1.37
CA ASN A 140 -9.78 2.50 -0.03
C ASN A 140 -8.69 3.53 -0.34
N ALA A 141 -8.84 4.77 0.11
CA ALA A 141 -7.82 5.80 -0.05
C ALA A 141 -6.49 5.43 0.65
N GLU A 142 -6.57 4.83 1.84
CA GLU A 142 -5.40 4.40 2.60
C GLU A 142 -4.66 3.25 1.92
N ILE A 143 -5.37 2.26 1.37
CA ILE A 143 -4.74 1.18 0.58
C ILE A 143 -4.10 1.73 -0.70
N MET A 144 -4.76 2.66 -1.40
CA MET A 144 -4.18 3.31 -2.59
C MET A 144 -2.88 4.06 -2.25
N LEU A 145 -2.84 4.75 -1.11
CA LEU A 145 -1.64 5.40 -0.62
C LEU A 145 -0.54 4.38 -0.27
N LEU A 146 -0.87 3.34 0.49
CA LEU A 146 0.09 2.30 0.88
C LEU A 146 0.65 1.54 -0.34
N SER A 147 -0.17 1.29 -1.36
CA SER A 147 0.26 0.73 -2.65
C SER A 147 1.32 1.59 -3.32
N LYS A 148 1.09 2.91 -3.44
CA LYS A 148 2.08 3.85 -3.98
C LYS A 148 3.38 3.86 -3.18
N ILE A 149 3.29 3.93 -1.84
CA ILE A 149 4.46 3.99 -0.96
C ILE A 149 5.26 2.68 -1.06
N ALA A 150 4.59 1.53 -1.06
CA ALA A 150 5.22 0.23 -1.18
C ALA A 150 5.90 0.04 -2.55
N ALA A 151 5.24 0.44 -3.64
CA ALA A 151 5.81 0.40 -4.98
C ALA A 151 7.08 1.27 -5.07
N ARG A 152 7.06 2.50 -4.52
CA ARG A 152 8.25 3.35 -4.46
C ARG A 152 9.35 2.73 -3.61
N ALA A 153 9.02 2.23 -2.42
CA ALA A 153 10.00 1.63 -1.52
C ALA A 153 10.75 0.43 -2.14
N THR A 154 10.07 -0.31 -3.01
CA THR A 154 10.60 -1.50 -3.69
C THR A 154 11.35 -1.18 -4.98
N ASP A 155 10.92 -0.14 -5.73
CA ASP A 155 11.58 0.31 -6.97
C ASP A 155 13.03 0.78 -6.76
N HIS A 156 13.38 1.18 -5.52
CA HIS A 156 14.72 1.62 -5.12
C HIS A 156 15.71 0.51 -4.72
N LEU A 157 15.33 -0.76 -4.85
CA LEU A 157 16.14 -1.91 -4.44
C LEU A 157 17.00 -2.46 -5.59
#